data_AF-A0A231RMG0-F1
#
_entry.id   AF-A0A231RMG0-F1
#
_cell.length_a   1.000
_cell.length_b   1.000
_cell.length_c   1.000
_cell.angle_alpha   90.00
_cell.angle_beta   90.00
_cell.angle_gamma   90.00
#
_symmetry.space_group_name_H-M   'P 1'
#
loop_
_entity.id
_entity.type
_entity.pdbx_description
1 polymer ?
#
loop_
_entity_poly.entity_id
_entity_poly.type
_entity_poly.pdbx_seq_one_letter_code
_entity_poly.pdbx_strand_id
1 'polypeptide(L)'
;MYAKVDYPKKVTMRWLDKAFAPLKDYLQSQYPGKEKQILSYMSFVENENGQFLYQHRITRDRIIFDQSGDLLHCGESALQHEFAPFHDHQTPVVTDFFHPNIDQWIQRAVGRRKAETFRKELRIFLQYVWGPLSNFDFSDLKVGYPLKGSGSSFCLYVYPSRFHKLIAFQFVGDEIVERHCSLGEYQTFEKSERAFMYEGWQLMTLIREHLEFEPELSTTREVLNRYIEMAFQRVDEDTEFVLSAKALRMRGDDESGD
;
A
#
# COMPACT_ATOMS: atom_id res chain seq x y z
N MET A 1 31.57 -1.90 7.28
CA MET A 1 31.17 -1.64 5.88
C MET A 1 30.11 -2.67 5.48
N TYR A 2 28.91 -2.19 5.19
CA TYR A 2 27.79 -3.02 4.74
C TYR A 2 27.96 -3.39 3.27
N ALA A 3 27.46 -4.56 2.87
CA ALA A 3 27.50 -4.96 1.46
C ALA A 3 26.45 -4.17 0.67
N LYS A 4 26.75 -3.87 -0.61
CA LYS A 4 25.75 -3.30 -1.52
C LYS A 4 24.53 -4.22 -1.59
N VAL A 5 23.34 -3.64 -1.58
CA VAL A 5 22.08 -4.36 -1.60
C VAL A 5 21.34 -4.04 -2.89
N ASP A 6 21.39 -4.97 -3.84
CA ASP A 6 20.59 -4.85 -5.06
C ASP A 6 19.13 -5.21 -4.79
N TYR A 7 18.22 -4.53 -5.48
CA TYR A 7 16.81 -4.87 -5.43
C TYR A 7 16.57 -6.30 -5.94
N PRO A 8 15.97 -7.18 -5.14
CA PRO A 8 15.85 -8.58 -5.49
C PRO A 8 14.60 -8.75 -6.34
N LYS A 9 14.60 -9.76 -7.23
CA LYS A 9 13.37 -10.18 -7.93
C LYS A 9 12.27 -10.63 -6.96
N LYS A 10 12.65 -11.09 -5.76
CA LYS A 10 11.74 -11.46 -4.66
C LYS A 10 12.33 -10.99 -3.33
N VAL A 11 11.57 -10.19 -2.58
CA VAL A 11 11.95 -9.72 -1.25
C VAL A 11 11.91 -10.91 -0.27
N THR A 12 13.00 -11.11 0.47
CA THR A 12 13.12 -12.17 1.48
C THR A 12 13.53 -11.57 2.82
N MET A 13 13.30 -12.27 3.94
CA MET A 13 13.76 -11.80 5.26
C MET A 13 15.28 -11.57 5.28
N ARG A 14 16.05 -12.47 4.66
CA ARG A 14 17.51 -12.32 4.53
C ARG A 14 17.90 -11.06 3.76
N TRP A 15 17.12 -10.67 2.75
CA TRP A 15 17.35 -9.43 2.03
C TRP A 15 16.96 -8.20 2.88
N LEU A 16 15.80 -8.23 3.53
CA LEU A 16 15.36 -7.15 4.42
C LEU A 16 16.35 -6.91 5.56
N ASP A 17 16.88 -7.99 6.14
CA ASP A 17 17.89 -7.89 7.19
C ASP A 17 19.16 -7.20 6.70
N LYS A 18 19.58 -7.44 5.45
CA LYS A 18 20.71 -6.72 4.85
C LYS A 18 20.37 -5.28 4.51
N ALA A 19 19.22 -5.04 3.88
CA ALA A 19 18.77 -3.74 3.43
C ALA A 19 18.59 -2.75 4.59
N PHE A 20 18.09 -3.24 5.73
CA PHE A 20 17.85 -2.44 6.93
C PHE A 20 18.96 -2.55 7.99
N ALA A 21 20.03 -3.32 7.76
CA ALA A 21 21.10 -3.47 8.74
C ALA A 21 21.69 -2.12 9.21
N PRO A 22 22.08 -1.19 8.31
CA PRO A 22 22.62 0.10 8.75
C PRO A 22 21.66 0.88 9.64
N LEU A 23 20.38 0.91 9.28
CA LEU A 23 19.36 1.63 10.05
C LEU A 23 19.08 0.93 11.39
N LYS A 24 19.01 -0.40 11.42
CA LYS A 24 18.82 -1.16 12.66
C LYS A 24 19.95 -0.89 13.65
N ASP A 25 21.19 -0.95 13.19
CA ASP A 25 22.37 -0.74 14.03
C ASP A 25 22.43 0.70 14.56
N TYR A 26 22.11 1.68 13.70
CA TYR A 26 21.96 3.08 14.11
C TYR A 26 20.88 3.27 15.18
N LEU A 27 19.69 2.70 14.98
CA LEU A 27 18.58 2.84 15.93
C LEU A 27 18.86 2.14 17.26
N GLN A 28 19.51 0.97 17.25
CA GLN A 28 19.92 0.28 18.47
C GLN A 28 20.94 1.09 19.28
N SER A 29 21.82 1.82 18.59
CA SER A 29 22.82 2.67 19.24
C SER A 29 22.22 3.97 19.79
N GLN A 30 21.35 4.63 19.02
CA GLN A 30 20.88 5.99 19.34
C GLN A 30 19.52 6.02 20.06
N TYR A 31 18.68 5.00 19.85
CA TYR A 31 17.30 4.94 20.35
C TYR A 31 16.96 3.55 20.92
N PRO A 32 17.71 3.08 21.94
CA PRO A 32 17.51 1.75 22.50
C PRO A 32 16.08 1.55 23.01
N GLY A 33 15.43 0.46 22.57
CA GLY A 33 14.05 0.10 22.95
C GLY A 33 12.94 0.72 22.09
N LYS A 34 13.27 1.65 21.17
CA LYS A 34 12.31 2.30 20.25
C LYS A 34 12.46 1.86 18.80
N GLU A 35 13.40 0.95 18.53
CA GLU A 35 13.82 0.55 17.18
C GLU A 35 12.66 -0.07 16.41
N LYS A 36 11.87 -0.96 17.04
CA LYS A 36 10.73 -1.60 16.39
C LYS A 36 9.65 -0.61 15.96
N GLN A 37 9.42 0.43 16.77
CA GLN A 37 8.41 1.45 16.51
C GLN A 37 8.83 2.38 15.38
N ILE A 38 10.10 2.80 15.38
CA ILE A 38 10.64 3.64 14.30
C ILE A 38 10.69 2.82 12.99
N LEU A 39 11.22 1.59 13.03
CA LEU A 39 11.36 0.74 11.85
C LEU A 39 10.02 0.43 11.16
N SER A 40 8.92 0.32 11.90
CA SER A 40 7.60 0.09 11.31
C SER A 40 7.15 1.22 10.38
N TYR A 41 7.66 2.43 10.57
CA TYR A 41 7.38 3.59 9.74
C TYR A 41 8.41 3.83 8.63
N MET A 42 9.40 2.96 8.49
CA MET A 42 10.48 3.12 7.52
C MET A 42 10.27 2.28 6.27
N SER A 43 10.60 2.86 5.13
CA SER A 43 10.71 2.15 3.85
C SER A 43 12.12 2.30 3.33
N PHE A 44 12.73 1.19 2.91
CA PHE A 44 13.97 1.21 2.15
C PHE A 44 13.65 1.65 0.73
N VAL A 45 14.34 2.67 0.23
CA VAL A 45 14.09 3.30 -1.08
C VAL A 45 15.10 2.80 -2.10
N GLU A 46 16.39 2.81 -1.78
CA GLU A 46 17.44 2.32 -2.67
C GLU A 46 18.79 2.18 -1.98
N ASN A 47 19.69 1.45 -2.62
CA ASN A 47 21.11 1.42 -2.30
C ASN A 47 21.97 1.69 -3.55
N GLU A 48 21.83 2.89 -4.09
CA GLU A 48 22.60 3.36 -5.25
C GLU A 48 23.73 4.30 -4.83
N ASN A 49 24.78 4.39 -5.65
CA ASN A 49 25.95 5.24 -5.40
C ASN A 49 26.64 5.04 -4.03
N GLY A 50 26.51 3.84 -3.44
CA GLY A 50 27.09 3.53 -2.14
C GLY A 50 26.36 4.15 -0.95
N GLN A 51 25.09 4.52 -1.10
CA GLN A 51 24.27 5.13 -0.07
C GLN A 51 23.04 4.29 0.21
N PHE A 52 22.68 4.07 1.47
CA PHE A 52 21.40 3.47 1.86
C PHE A 52 20.38 4.58 2.12
N LEU A 53 19.34 4.64 1.30
CA LEU A 53 18.26 5.61 1.43
C LEU A 53 17.03 4.96 2.06
N TYR A 54 16.53 5.59 3.13
CA TYR A 54 15.29 5.24 3.79
C TYR A 54 14.35 6.44 3.79
N GLN A 55 13.05 6.19 3.76
CA GLN A 55 12.04 7.22 3.81
C GLN A 55 10.98 6.89 4.88
N HIS A 56 10.67 7.89 5.69
CA HIS A 56 9.57 7.83 6.64
C HIS A 56 8.23 7.80 5.89
N ARG A 57 7.38 6.81 6.17
CA ARG A 57 6.12 6.57 5.44
C ARG A 57 5.11 7.70 5.59
N ILE A 58 5.04 8.32 6.77
CA ILE A 58 4.13 9.43 7.09
C ILE A 58 4.74 10.78 6.67
N THR A 59 5.82 11.21 7.34
CA THR A 59 6.41 12.56 7.16
C THR A 59 7.14 12.74 5.84
N ARG A 60 7.44 11.65 5.11
CA ARG A 60 8.23 11.63 3.85
C ARG A 60 9.67 12.07 3.96
N ASP A 61 10.11 12.43 5.16
CA ASP A 61 11.50 12.72 5.46
C ASP A 61 12.40 11.50 5.27
N ARG A 62 13.69 11.77 5.06
CA ARG A 62 14.65 10.78 4.58
C ARG A 62 15.78 10.56 5.58
N ILE A 63 16.30 9.34 5.59
CA ILE A 63 17.54 8.99 6.27
C ILE A 63 18.49 8.39 5.23
N ILE A 64 19.72 8.87 5.20
CA ILE A 64 20.74 8.43 4.25
C ILE A 64 21.98 8.01 5.04
N PHE A 65 22.45 6.79 4.79
CA PHE A 65 23.73 6.30 5.29
C PHE A 65 24.68 6.04 4.13
N ASP A 66 25.97 6.09 4.36
CA ASP A 66 26.96 5.59 3.41
C ASP A 66 27.15 4.06 3.53
N GLN A 67 28.05 3.52 2.71
CA GLN A 67 28.36 2.09 2.70
C GLN A 67 29.14 1.63 3.95
N SER A 68 29.80 2.54 4.66
CA SER A 68 30.49 2.25 5.91
C SER A 68 29.51 2.04 7.06
N GLY A 69 28.35 2.69 6.98
CA GLY A 69 27.35 2.75 8.05
C GLY A 69 27.18 4.13 8.65
N ASP A 70 27.90 5.13 8.13
CA ASP A 70 27.91 6.47 8.68
C ASP A 70 26.69 7.25 8.19
N LEU A 71 26.05 7.98 9.11
CA LEU A 71 24.89 8.79 8.81
C LEU A 71 25.31 10.01 7.98
N LEU A 72 24.83 10.10 6.74
CA LEU A 72 25.06 11.23 5.84
C LEU A 72 23.98 12.30 6.00
N HIS A 73 22.73 11.88 6.19
CA HIS A 73 21.59 12.79 6.34
C HIS A 73 20.48 12.15 7.15
N CYS A 74 19.85 12.93 8.03
CA CYS A 74 18.62 12.57 8.70
C CYS A 74 17.70 13.79 8.69
N GLY A 75 16.55 13.68 8.03
CA GLY A 75 15.50 14.68 8.08
C GLY A 75 14.99 14.86 9.51
N GLU A 76 14.51 16.06 9.81
CA GLU A 76 14.10 16.48 11.15
C GLU A 76 12.96 15.60 11.71
N SER A 77 12.05 15.17 10.84
CA SER A 77 10.92 14.29 11.17
C SER A 77 11.12 12.84 10.71
N ALA A 78 12.35 12.47 10.32
CA ALA A 78 12.64 11.13 9.78
C ALA A 78 12.64 10.03 10.85
N LEU A 79 12.75 10.38 12.13
CA LEU A 79 12.79 9.43 13.26
C LEU A 79 11.56 9.54 14.16
N GLN A 80 10.57 10.33 13.75
CA GLN A 80 9.35 10.55 14.52
C GLN A 80 8.57 9.23 14.65
N HIS A 81 8.30 8.83 15.89
CA HIS A 81 7.56 7.61 16.21
C HIS A 81 6.52 7.86 17.31
N GLU A 82 6.72 8.93 18.07
CA GLU A 82 5.72 9.52 18.96
C GLU A 82 5.00 10.60 18.17
N PHE A 83 3.85 10.21 17.62
CA PHE A 83 2.87 11.17 17.16
C PHE A 83 2.04 11.51 18.39
N ALA A 84 1.97 12.80 18.76
CA ALA A 84 1.02 13.22 19.78
C ALA A 84 -0.35 12.64 19.39
N PRO A 85 -1.20 12.18 20.34
CA PRO A 85 -2.60 12.03 20.02
C PRO A 85 -3.01 13.36 19.41
N PHE A 86 -3.45 13.35 18.15
CA PHE A 86 -3.73 14.55 17.40
C PHE A 86 -4.76 15.37 18.18
N HIS A 87 -4.29 16.30 19.00
CA HIS A 87 -5.04 17.40 19.57
C HIS A 87 -4.82 18.58 18.65
N ASP A 88 -5.23 18.38 17.42
CA ASP A 88 -5.66 19.47 16.58
C ASP A 88 -7.13 19.17 16.34
N HIS A 89 -8.00 20.13 16.61
CA HIS A 89 -9.41 20.01 16.29
C HIS A 89 -9.56 20.05 14.76
N GLN A 90 -9.10 19.00 14.09
CA GLN A 90 -9.31 18.80 12.68
C GLN A 90 -10.74 18.35 12.50
N THR A 91 -11.43 19.06 11.63
CA THR A 91 -12.83 18.78 11.36
C THR A 91 -12.87 17.43 10.68
N PRO A 92 -13.53 16.42 11.28
CA PRO A 92 -13.75 15.17 10.58
C PRO A 92 -14.44 15.46 9.25
N VAL A 93 -14.19 14.62 8.26
CA VAL A 93 -14.85 14.73 6.95
C VAL A 93 -16.34 14.43 7.12
N VAL A 94 -17.11 15.45 7.51
CA VAL A 94 -18.56 15.38 7.67
C VAL A 94 -19.16 16.20 6.56
N THR A 95 -19.55 15.52 5.49
CA THR A 95 -20.52 16.06 4.53
C THR A 95 -21.79 15.25 4.62
N ASP A 96 -22.93 15.94 4.77
CA ASP A 96 -24.24 15.28 4.80
C ASP A 96 -24.63 14.67 3.45
N PHE A 97 -23.91 15.04 2.37
CA PHE A 97 -24.16 14.56 1.03
C PHE A 97 -23.17 13.47 0.61
N PHE A 98 -23.70 12.30 0.22
CA PHE A 98 -22.95 11.22 -0.42
C PHE A 98 -23.52 10.95 -1.81
N HIS A 99 -22.63 10.64 -2.76
CA HIS A 99 -23.06 10.27 -4.10
C HIS A 99 -23.93 8.99 -4.07
N PRO A 100 -25.10 8.94 -4.73
CA PRO A 100 -26.06 7.83 -4.60
C PRO A 100 -25.50 6.46 -5.01
N ASN A 101 -24.53 6.43 -5.94
CA ASN A 101 -23.88 5.18 -6.35
C ASN A 101 -23.11 4.50 -5.20
N ILE A 102 -22.65 5.26 -4.21
CA ILE A 102 -21.86 4.73 -3.09
C ILE A 102 -22.72 3.78 -2.27
N ASP A 103 -23.87 4.25 -1.80
CA ASP A 103 -24.77 3.44 -0.98
C ASP A 103 -25.34 2.25 -1.76
N GLN A 104 -25.68 2.45 -3.03
CA GLN A 104 -26.13 1.36 -3.90
C GLN A 104 -25.05 0.29 -4.04
N TRP A 105 -23.79 0.67 -4.23
CA TRP A 105 -22.70 -0.28 -4.35
C TRP A 105 -22.44 -1.02 -3.05
N ILE A 106 -22.38 -0.33 -1.90
CA ILE A 106 -22.16 -0.98 -0.59
C ILE A 106 -23.25 -2.03 -0.33
N GLN A 107 -24.52 -1.71 -0.59
CA GLN A 107 -25.63 -2.64 -0.38
C GLN A 107 -25.56 -3.88 -1.30
N ARG A 108 -25.09 -3.71 -2.54
CA ARG A 108 -25.02 -4.81 -3.52
C ARG A 108 -23.77 -5.67 -3.34
N ALA A 109 -22.62 -5.05 -3.07
CA ALA A 109 -21.32 -5.71 -3.09
C ALA A 109 -20.86 -6.23 -1.72
N VAL A 110 -21.36 -5.64 -0.62
CA VAL A 110 -20.91 -5.98 0.73
C VAL A 110 -22.02 -6.71 1.48
N GLY A 111 -21.70 -7.90 2.03
CA GLY A 111 -22.65 -8.66 2.84
C GLY A 111 -23.10 -7.87 4.08
N ARG A 112 -24.40 -7.98 4.44
CA ARG A 112 -25.08 -7.14 5.45
C ARG A 112 -24.27 -6.88 6.73
N ARG A 113 -23.74 -7.94 7.35
CA ARG A 113 -22.95 -7.83 8.60
C ARG A 113 -21.67 -7.01 8.40
N LYS A 114 -20.92 -7.26 7.32
CA LYS A 114 -19.71 -6.47 7.00
C LYS A 114 -20.06 -5.05 6.59
N ALA A 115 -21.19 -4.86 5.90
CA ALA A 115 -21.66 -3.55 5.51
C ALA A 115 -22.05 -2.70 6.72
N GLU A 116 -22.51 -3.29 7.83
CA GLU A 116 -22.74 -2.59 9.09
C GLU A 116 -21.42 -2.20 9.77
N THR A 117 -20.45 -3.13 9.82
CA THR A 117 -19.13 -2.89 10.44
C THR A 117 -18.30 -1.82 9.73
N PHE A 118 -18.22 -1.85 8.39
CA PHE A 118 -17.29 -1.02 7.61
C PHE A 118 -17.98 0.10 6.82
N ARG A 119 -19.26 0.40 7.11
CA ARG A 119 -20.06 1.32 6.28
C ARG A 119 -19.41 2.68 6.15
N LYS A 120 -18.96 3.22 7.27
CA LYS A 120 -18.49 4.61 7.38
C LYS A 120 -17.21 4.78 6.59
N GLU A 121 -16.25 3.87 6.83
CA GLU A 121 -14.95 3.82 6.19
C GLU A 121 -15.11 3.63 4.67
N LEU A 122 -15.98 2.72 4.23
CA LEU A 122 -16.27 2.53 2.81
C LEU A 122 -16.89 3.77 2.18
N ARG A 123 -17.81 4.45 2.86
CA ARG A 123 -18.42 5.69 2.33
C ARG A 123 -17.37 6.76 2.13
N ILE A 124 -16.49 6.98 3.09
CA ILE A 124 -15.41 7.97 2.98
C ILE A 124 -14.45 7.59 1.84
N PHE A 125 -13.97 6.34 1.84
CA PHE A 125 -13.09 5.85 0.79
C PHE A 125 -13.70 5.99 -0.61
N LEU A 126 -14.94 5.55 -0.81
CA LEU A 126 -15.61 5.64 -2.10
C LEU A 126 -15.94 7.09 -2.48
N GLN A 127 -16.27 7.96 -1.53
CA GLN A 127 -16.62 9.35 -1.81
C GLN A 127 -15.41 10.20 -2.18
N TYR A 128 -14.28 9.99 -1.50
CA TYR A 128 -13.15 10.93 -1.56
C TYR A 128 -11.89 10.34 -2.17
N VAL A 129 -11.71 9.03 -2.11
CA VAL A 129 -10.52 8.37 -2.63
C VAL A 129 -10.81 7.77 -4.00
N TRP A 130 -11.72 6.79 -4.07
CA TRP A 130 -11.93 6.02 -5.30
C TRP A 130 -12.93 6.63 -6.28
N GLY A 131 -14.02 7.22 -5.78
CA GLY A 131 -15.08 7.83 -6.59
C GLY A 131 -14.57 8.86 -7.59
N PRO A 132 -13.77 9.87 -7.16
CA PRO A 132 -13.21 10.86 -8.09
C PRO A 132 -12.38 10.24 -9.22
N LEU A 133 -11.65 9.15 -8.94
CA LEU A 133 -10.78 8.46 -9.90
C LEU A 133 -11.55 7.63 -10.91
N SER A 134 -12.68 7.08 -10.48
CA SER A 134 -13.55 6.21 -11.28
C SER A 134 -14.78 6.93 -11.84
N ASN A 135 -14.87 8.26 -11.65
CA ASN A 135 -16.08 9.04 -11.92
C ASN A 135 -17.34 8.40 -11.31
N PHE A 136 -17.20 7.87 -10.09
CA PHE A 136 -18.24 7.17 -9.32
C PHE A 136 -18.84 5.93 -10.02
N ASP A 137 -18.11 5.33 -10.97
CA ASP A 137 -18.39 3.99 -11.50
C ASP A 137 -17.55 2.94 -10.77
N PHE A 138 -18.23 2.10 -9.99
CA PHE A 138 -17.59 1.07 -9.17
C PHE A 138 -17.69 -0.34 -9.77
N SER A 139 -17.97 -0.44 -11.08
CA SER A 139 -18.16 -1.72 -11.78
C SER A 139 -16.92 -2.62 -11.78
N ASP A 140 -15.73 -2.04 -11.64
CA ASP A 140 -14.46 -2.75 -11.61
C ASP A 140 -14.03 -3.15 -10.20
N LEU A 141 -14.61 -2.55 -9.14
CA LEU A 141 -14.31 -2.88 -7.75
C LEU A 141 -14.97 -4.18 -7.31
N LYS A 142 -14.16 -5.02 -6.66
CA LYS A 142 -14.59 -6.27 -6.03
C LYS A 142 -14.38 -6.22 -4.53
N VAL A 143 -15.20 -6.98 -3.82
CA VAL A 143 -15.13 -7.17 -2.37
C VAL A 143 -14.86 -8.64 -2.07
N GLY A 144 -13.94 -8.89 -1.15
CA GLY A 144 -13.62 -10.24 -0.69
C GLY A 144 -12.13 -10.55 -0.73
N TYR A 145 -11.76 -11.78 -0.44
CA TYR A 145 -10.36 -12.18 -0.37
C TYR A 145 -9.86 -12.61 -1.75
N PRO A 146 -9.00 -11.84 -2.43
CA PRO A 146 -8.44 -12.26 -3.70
C PRO A 146 -7.55 -13.51 -3.55
N LEU A 147 -6.96 -13.72 -2.36
CA LEU A 147 -6.23 -14.94 -2.03
C LEU A 147 -7.13 -15.95 -1.30
N LYS A 148 -7.08 -17.22 -1.73
CA LYS A 148 -7.81 -18.30 -1.07
C LYS A 148 -7.20 -18.56 0.32
N GLY A 149 -8.06 -18.66 1.33
CA GLY A 149 -7.65 -19.02 2.69
C GLY A 149 -7.05 -17.88 3.53
N SER A 150 -6.96 -16.66 3.01
CA SER A 150 -6.45 -15.48 3.74
C SER A 150 -7.55 -14.73 4.51
N GLY A 151 -8.53 -15.47 5.04
CA GLY A 151 -9.73 -14.92 5.65
C GLY A 151 -9.50 -14.44 7.09
N SER A 152 -9.59 -13.12 7.32
CA SER A 152 -9.79 -12.55 8.66
C SER A 152 -11.21 -11.98 8.79
N SER A 153 -11.95 -12.35 9.84
CA SER A 153 -13.28 -11.81 10.13
C SER A 153 -13.27 -10.30 10.36
N PHE A 154 -12.15 -9.76 10.83
CA PHE A 154 -11.96 -8.36 11.17
C PHE A 154 -11.41 -7.52 10.02
N CYS A 155 -11.37 -8.08 8.80
CA CYS A 155 -10.91 -7.34 7.64
C CYS A 155 -11.91 -7.42 6.49
N LEU A 156 -12.01 -6.31 5.78
CA LEU A 156 -12.68 -6.21 4.50
C LEU A 156 -11.65 -5.80 3.46
N TYR A 157 -11.61 -6.52 2.35
CA TYR A 157 -10.72 -6.25 1.24
C TYR A 157 -11.55 -5.75 0.06
N VAL A 158 -11.14 -4.63 -0.51
CA VAL A 158 -11.70 -4.04 -1.72
C VAL A 158 -10.58 -3.93 -2.73
N TYR A 159 -10.80 -4.32 -3.99
CA TYR A 159 -9.74 -4.26 -5.00
C TYR A 159 -10.31 -4.07 -6.41
N PRO A 160 -9.62 -3.32 -7.28
CA PRO A 160 -9.99 -3.21 -8.68
C PRO A 160 -9.64 -4.50 -9.43
N SER A 161 -10.58 -5.01 -10.21
CA SER A 161 -10.42 -6.26 -10.95
C SER A 161 -9.80 -6.10 -12.34
N ARG A 162 -9.69 -4.86 -12.82
CA ARG A 162 -9.17 -4.54 -14.16
C ARG A 162 -7.70 -4.07 -14.16
N PHE A 163 -7.11 -3.84 -12.99
CA PHE A 163 -5.74 -3.38 -12.88
C PHE A 163 -4.77 -4.53 -13.15
N HIS A 164 -3.76 -4.28 -14.00
CA HIS A 164 -2.66 -5.23 -14.21
C HIS A 164 -1.80 -5.40 -12.95
N LYS A 165 -1.70 -4.34 -12.13
CA LYS A 165 -1.07 -4.43 -10.81
C LYS A 165 -2.05 -4.97 -9.78
N LEU A 166 -1.58 -5.93 -9.00
CA LEU A 166 -2.32 -6.54 -7.90
C LEU A 166 -2.34 -5.56 -6.72
N ILE A 167 -3.39 -4.74 -6.60
CA ILE A 167 -3.57 -3.79 -5.50
C ILE A 167 -4.82 -4.19 -4.72
N ALA A 168 -4.76 -4.16 -3.39
CA ALA A 168 -5.93 -4.32 -2.54
C ALA A 168 -5.96 -3.28 -1.41
N PHE A 169 -7.14 -2.74 -1.14
CA PHE A 169 -7.43 -1.88 -0.02
C PHE A 169 -7.96 -2.73 1.13
N GLN A 170 -7.23 -2.77 2.24
CA GLN A 170 -7.57 -3.56 3.41
C GLN A 170 -8.14 -2.64 4.48
N PHE A 171 -9.45 -2.70 4.67
CA PHE A 171 -10.12 -2.07 5.81
C PHE A 171 -9.97 -2.97 7.02
N VAL A 172 -9.33 -2.45 8.05
CA VAL A 172 -9.04 -3.18 9.29
C VAL A 172 -10.03 -2.73 10.36
N GLY A 173 -10.73 -3.68 10.98
CA GLY A 173 -11.68 -3.41 12.04
C GLY A 173 -10.99 -3.03 13.36
N ASP A 174 -11.71 -2.29 14.19
CA ASP A 174 -11.24 -1.79 15.48
C ASP A 174 -10.74 -2.93 16.38
N GLU A 175 -11.27 -4.15 16.23
CA GLU A 175 -10.83 -5.31 17.02
C GLU A 175 -9.34 -5.63 16.84
N ILE A 176 -8.79 -5.39 15.65
CA ILE A 176 -7.35 -5.54 15.38
C ILE A 176 -6.59 -4.29 15.84
N VAL A 177 -7.11 -3.10 15.52
CA VAL A 177 -6.44 -1.81 15.80
C VAL A 177 -6.29 -1.58 17.30
N GLU A 178 -7.38 -1.73 18.05
CA GLU A 178 -7.46 -1.57 19.50
C GLU A 178 -7.02 -2.82 20.27
N ARG A 179 -6.66 -3.90 19.56
CA ARG A 179 -6.23 -5.19 20.14
C ARG A 179 -7.28 -5.86 21.02
N HIS A 180 -8.55 -5.71 20.67
CA HIS A 180 -9.69 -6.41 21.30
C HIS A 180 -9.94 -7.81 20.74
N CYS A 181 -9.04 -8.35 19.92
CA CYS A 181 -9.08 -9.71 19.39
C CYS A 181 -8.19 -10.69 20.17
N SER A 182 -8.40 -11.99 19.99
CA SER A 182 -7.50 -13.01 20.51
C SER A 182 -6.16 -13.03 19.77
N LEU A 183 -5.13 -13.57 20.42
CA LEU A 183 -3.81 -13.73 19.80
C LEU A 183 -3.85 -14.54 18.49
N GLY A 184 -4.68 -15.58 18.42
CA GLY A 184 -4.82 -16.40 17.21
C GLY A 184 -5.47 -15.64 16.04
N GLU A 185 -6.41 -14.76 16.34
CA GLU A 185 -7.04 -13.89 15.34
C GLU A 185 -6.06 -12.84 14.82
N TYR A 186 -5.29 -12.22 15.72
CA TYR A 186 -4.22 -11.29 15.34
C TYR A 186 -3.16 -11.97 14.47
N GLN A 187 -2.71 -13.17 14.85
CA GLN A 187 -1.78 -13.95 14.03
C GLN A 187 -2.36 -14.33 12.66
N THR A 188 -3.66 -14.58 12.59
CA THR A 188 -4.36 -14.84 11.32
C THR A 188 -4.34 -13.61 10.42
N PHE A 189 -4.59 -12.42 11.00
CA PHE A 189 -4.44 -11.13 10.32
C PHE A 189 -3.02 -10.95 9.77
N GLU A 190 -1.98 -11.06 10.62
CA GLU A 190 -0.57 -10.90 10.18
C GLU A 190 -0.17 -11.93 9.11
N LYS A 191 -0.67 -13.16 9.22
CA LYS A 191 -0.41 -14.21 8.24
C LYS A 191 -1.07 -13.88 6.91
N SER A 192 -2.28 -13.30 6.93
CA SER A 192 -2.96 -12.85 5.73
C SER A 192 -2.19 -11.73 5.03
N GLU A 193 -1.75 -10.68 5.74
CA GLU A 193 -0.95 -9.60 5.13
C GLU A 193 0.33 -10.13 4.48
N ARG A 194 1.04 -11.03 5.17
CA ARG A 194 2.23 -11.68 4.62
C ARG A 194 1.93 -12.48 3.35
N ALA A 195 0.79 -13.17 3.30
CA ALA A 195 0.40 -13.92 2.10
C ALA A 195 0.17 -12.98 0.90
N PHE A 196 -0.50 -11.85 1.09
CA PHE A 196 -0.67 -10.84 0.05
C PHE A 196 0.68 -10.36 -0.49
N MET A 197 1.61 -10.00 0.40
CA MET A 197 2.94 -9.56 0.00
C MET A 197 3.71 -10.64 -0.79
N TYR A 198 3.63 -11.91 -0.39
CA TYR A 198 4.32 -13.00 -1.09
C TYR A 198 3.76 -13.30 -2.49
N GLU A 199 2.47 -13.08 -2.68
CA GLU A 199 1.78 -13.21 -3.97
C GLU A 199 1.90 -11.94 -4.83
N GLY A 200 2.71 -10.97 -4.40
CA GLY A 200 2.98 -9.74 -5.14
C GLY A 200 1.86 -8.70 -5.07
N TRP A 201 0.91 -8.86 -4.16
CA TRP A 201 -0.11 -7.84 -3.92
C TRP A 201 0.48 -6.66 -3.16
N GLN A 202 0.16 -5.46 -3.63
CA GLN A 202 0.35 -4.22 -2.90
C GLN A 202 -0.89 -3.98 -2.04
N LEU A 203 -0.71 -4.13 -0.74
CA LEU A 203 -1.76 -3.93 0.23
C LEU A 203 -1.71 -2.50 0.77
N MET A 204 -2.82 -1.78 0.63
CA MET A 204 -3.01 -0.47 1.25
C MET A 204 -3.94 -0.63 2.44
N THR A 205 -3.37 -0.60 3.63
CA THR A 205 -4.11 -0.75 4.88
C THR A 205 -4.79 0.57 5.26
N LEU A 206 -6.11 0.52 5.41
CA LEU A 206 -6.98 1.63 5.76
C LEU A 206 -7.60 1.35 7.12
N ILE A 207 -7.24 2.17 8.11
CA ILE A 207 -7.90 2.23 9.41
C ILE A 207 -8.82 3.44 9.43
N ARG A 208 -9.78 3.46 10.37
CA ARG A 208 -10.78 4.51 10.48
C ARG A 208 -10.15 5.89 10.56
N GLU A 209 -9.11 6.03 11.35
CA GLU A 209 -8.38 7.26 11.60
C GLU A 209 -7.83 7.83 10.28
N HIS A 210 -7.23 7.01 9.43
CA HIS A 210 -6.67 7.48 8.15
C HIS A 210 -7.73 8.06 7.20
N LEU A 211 -8.98 7.66 7.36
CA LEU A 211 -10.08 8.05 6.48
C LEU A 211 -10.87 9.23 7.04
N GLU A 212 -10.95 9.37 8.36
CA GLU A 212 -11.77 10.42 9.01
C GLU A 212 -11.08 11.78 9.08
N PHE A 213 -9.75 11.83 8.88
CA PHE A 213 -8.94 13.04 8.95
C PHE A 213 -8.41 13.46 7.56
N GLU A 214 -8.64 14.72 7.16
CA GLU A 214 -8.30 15.23 5.83
C GLU A 214 -6.80 15.13 5.45
N PRO A 215 -5.83 15.44 6.33
CA PRO A 215 -4.41 15.31 5.99
C PRO A 215 -4.01 13.87 5.63
N GLU A 216 -4.51 12.90 6.38
CA GLU A 216 -4.27 11.47 6.19
C GLU A 216 -5.00 10.95 4.95
N LEU A 217 -6.24 11.40 4.74
CA LEU A 217 -7.03 11.10 3.55
C LEU A 217 -6.35 11.67 2.29
N SER A 218 -5.80 12.88 2.36
CA SER A 218 -5.01 13.52 1.30
C SER A 218 -3.76 12.72 0.98
N THR A 219 -3.02 12.32 2.01
CA THR A 219 -1.84 11.45 1.85
C THR A 219 -2.21 10.12 1.18
N THR A 220 -3.34 9.53 1.58
CA THR A 220 -3.87 8.30 0.98
C THR A 220 -4.20 8.49 -0.50
N ARG A 221 -4.87 9.60 -0.86
CA ARG A 221 -5.16 9.97 -2.26
C ARG A 221 -3.89 10.13 -3.09
N GLU A 222 -2.90 10.86 -2.59
CA GLU A 222 -1.62 11.05 -3.30
C GLU A 222 -0.89 9.74 -3.55
N VAL A 223 -0.83 8.87 -2.53
CA VAL A 223 -0.21 7.55 -2.66
C VAL A 223 -0.93 6.72 -3.72
N LEU A 224 -2.26 6.70 -3.68
CA LEU A 224 -3.04 5.96 -4.66
C LEU A 224 -2.84 6.50 -6.08
N ASN A 225 -2.84 7.82 -6.26
CA ASN A 225 -2.59 8.46 -7.55
C ASN A 225 -1.22 8.07 -8.12
N ARG A 226 -0.16 8.09 -7.31
CA ARG A 226 1.15 7.63 -7.75
C ARG A 226 1.14 6.15 -8.16
N TYR A 227 0.45 5.30 -7.40
CA TYR A 227 0.33 3.89 -7.77
C TYR A 227 -0.39 3.68 -9.09
N ILE A 228 -1.47 4.42 -9.30
CA ILE A 228 -2.25 4.47 -10.54
C ILE A 228 -1.36 4.95 -11.69
N GLU A 229 -0.69 6.09 -11.57
CA GLU A 229 0.23 6.61 -12.57
C GLU A 229 1.30 5.58 -12.94
N MET A 230 1.95 4.98 -11.95
CA MET A 230 2.94 3.93 -12.20
C MET A 230 2.33 2.67 -12.82
N ALA A 231 1.03 2.41 -12.63
CA ALA A 231 0.33 1.27 -13.22
C ALA A 231 -0.02 1.53 -14.69
N PHE A 232 -0.39 2.76 -15.02
CA PHE A 232 -0.73 3.18 -16.39
C PHE A 232 0.51 3.50 -17.24
N GLN A 233 1.61 3.99 -16.66
CA GLN A 233 2.86 4.29 -17.38
C GLN A 233 3.55 3.07 -18.03
N ARG A 234 3.15 1.83 -17.72
CA ARG A 234 3.68 0.62 -18.37
C ARG A 234 2.83 0.10 -19.52
N VAL A 235 1.68 0.72 -19.81
CA VAL A 235 0.81 0.27 -20.91
C VAL A 235 1.26 0.86 -22.25
N ASP A 236 1.96 1.99 -22.27
CA ASP A 236 2.39 2.62 -23.53
C ASP A 236 3.67 2.02 -24.13
N GLU A 237 4.54 1.36 -23.36
CA GLU A 237 5.78 0.77 -23.91
C GLU A 237 5.59 -0.64 -24.51
N ASP A 238 4.57 -1.39 -24.09
CA ASP A 238 4.28 -2.72 -24.65
C ASP A 238 3.26 -2.68 -25.82
N THR A 239 2.59 -1.55 -26.05
CA THR A 239 1.62 -1.43 -27.17
C THR A 239 2.30 -1.18 -28.51
N GLU A 240 3.55 -0.68 -28.54
CA GLU A 240 4.35 -0.62 -29.78
C GLU A 240 5.02 -1.95 -30.15
N PHE A 241 5.31 -2.83 -29.19
CA PHE A 241 5.97 -4.11 -29.49
C PHE A 241 5.01 -5.21 -29.99
N VAL A 242 3.73 -5.15 -29.65
CA VAL A 242 2.74 -6.14 -30.11
C VAL A 242 2.23 -5.84 -31.53
N LEU A 243 2.28 -4.58 -31.98
CA LEU A 243 1.90 -4.22 -33.35
C LEU A 243 3.01 -4.48 -34.38
N SER A 244 4.29 -4.45 -33.99
CA SER A 244 5.40 -4.79 -34.90
C SER A 244 5.52 -6.30 -35.14
N ALA A 245 5.28 -7.14 -34.12
CA ALA A 245 5.34 -8.60 -34.24
C ALA A 245 4.19 -9.20 -35.06
N LYS A 246 3.01 -8.54 -35.06
CA LYS A 246 1.87 -8.95 -35.92
C LYS A 246 2.01 -8.45 -37.36
N ALA A 247 2.64 -7.30 -37.58
CA ALA A 247 2.93 -6.79 -38.93
C ALA A 247 4.03 -7.60 -39.66
N LEU A 248 4.99 -8.17 -38.92
CA LEU A 248 6.02 -9.05 -39.49
C LEU A 248 5.54 -10.49 -39.76
N ARG A 249 4.47 -10.96 -39.10
CA ARG A 249 3.87 -12.27 -39.39
C ARG A 249 2.86 -12.26 -40.54
N MET A 250 2.35 -11.10 -40.94
CA MET A 250 1.42 -10.99 -42.09
C MET A 250 2.11 -10.60 -43.41
N ARG A 251 3.44 -10.70 -43.49
CA ARG A 251 4.23 -10.52 -44.73
C ARG A 251 4.99 -11.77 -45.19
N GLY A 252 4.82 -12.91 -44.51
CA GLY A 252 5.57 -14.14 -44.78
C GLY A 252 4.78 -15.29 -45.42
N ASP A 253 3.45 -15.18 -45.55
CA ASP A 253 2.58 -16.30 -45.98
C ASP A 253 1.87 -16.02 -47.32
N ASP A 254 2.52 -15.27 -48.24
CA ASP A 254 1.96 -14.97 -49.58
C ASP A 254 2.89 -15.33 -50.76
N GLU A 255 3.90 -16.18 -50.55
CA GLU A 255 4.69 -16.75 -51.65
C GLU A 255 4.97 -18.24 -51.45
N SER A 256 3.98 -19.08 -51.75
CA SER A 256 4.17 -20.37 -52.44
C SER A 256 2.83 -21.01 -52.73
N GLY A 257 2.24 -20.62 -53.85
CA GLY A 257 1.04 -21.19 -54.43
C GLY A 257 1.09 -21.05 -55.95
N ASP A 258 2.05 -21.74 -56.56
CA ASP A 258 2.01 -22.47 -57.85
C ASP A 258 3.44 -22.73 -58.37
#